data_AF-A0AAE5XFA4-F1
#
_entry.id   AF-A0AAE5XFA4-F1
#
_cell.length_a   1.000
_cell.length_b   1.000
_cell.length_c   1.000
_cell.angle_alpha   90.00
_cell.angle_beta   90.00
_cell.angle_gamma   90.00
#
_symmetry.space_group_name_H-M   'P 1'
#
loop_
_entity.id
_entity.type
_entity.pdbx_description
1 polymer ?
#
loop_
_entity_poly.entity_id
_entity_poly.type
_entity_poly.pdbx_seq_one_letter_code
_entity_poly.pdbx_strand_id
1 'polypeptide(L)'
;MTDFHDIQKTFPLEQDWTALQENTLIELVQDYQSEPSCANSALVELAIRNHPKTTELSEHILDDEQADKWLKASALGSLLTKDFKRALDKSLGFIDHCDHRLLCELVEAMNYEFQGELKDYAANHATTQKLKQRLRAGADKDVDYCELFYEYVGAE
;
A
#
# COMPACT_ATOMS: atom_id res chain seq x y z
N MET A 1 20.14 22.28 3.99
CA MET A 1 18.96 21.48 4.36
C MET A 1 17.89 21.89 3.40
N THR A 2 17.44 20.97 2.54
CA THR A 2 16.40 21.28 1.54
C THR A 2 15.07 21.36 2.27
N ASP A 3 14.36 22.48 2.11
CA ASP A 3 13.01 22.67 2.66
C ASP A 3 12.02 21.82 1.86
N PHE A 4 11.14 21.07 2.55
CA PHE A 4 10.16 20.21 1.88
C PHE A 4 9.19 21.01 1.01
N HIS A 5 8.89 22.26 1.38
CA HIS A 5 8.06 23.15 0.56
C HIS A 5 8.71 23.51 -0.78
N ASP A 6 10.05 23.62 -0.81
CA ASP A 6 10.77 23.92 -2.05
C ASP A 6 10.78 22.70 -2.99
N ILE A 7 10.83 21.49 -2.42
CA ILE A 7 10.70 20.24 -3.18
C ILE A 7 9.33 20.15 -3.85
N GLN A 8 8.24 20.37 -3.10
CA GLN A 8 6.88 20.31 -3.65
C GLN A 8 6.65 21.36 -4.75
N LYS A 9 7.14 22.60 -4.56
CA LYS A 9 7.01 23.68 -5.56
C LYS A 9 7.78 23.43 -6.86
N THR A 10 8.83 22.64 -6.80
CA THR A 10 9.72 22.39 -7.94
C THR A 10 9.44 21.07 -8.64
N PHE A 11 8.47 20.28 -8.16
CA PHE A 11 8.02 19.06 -8.83
C PHE A 11 7.50 19.38 -10.25
N PRO A 12 7.82 18.56 -11.29
CA PRO A 12 8.45 17.24 -11.25
C PRO A 12 9.99 17.23 -11.44
N LEU A 13 10.72 18.29 -11.07
CA LEU A 13 12.18 18.25 -11.16
C LEU A 13 12.75 17.08 -10.33
N GLU A 14 13.63 16.30 -10.94
CA GLU A 14 14.20 15.08 -10.36
C GLU A 14 14.91 15.40 -9.05
N GLN A 15 14.40 14.79 -7.97
CA GLN A 15 15.00 14.87 -6.64
C GLN A 15 15.83 13.62 -6.40
N ASP A 16 17.00 13.78 -5.77
CA ASP A 16 17.71 12.66 -5.18
C ASP A 16 17.06 12.30 -3.83
N TRP A 17 16.01 11.48 -3.88
CA TRP A 17 15.27 11.01 -2.70
C TRP A 17 16.19 10.35 -1.68
N THR A 18 17.24 9.65 -2.14
CA THR A 18 18.20 8.93 -1.29
C THR A 18 19.07 9.87 -0.45
N ALA A 19 19.28 11.10 -0.93
CA ALA A 19 20.07 12.13 -0.24
C ALA A 19 19.23 12.97 0.74
N LEU A 20 17.89 12.91 0.69
CA LEU A 20 17.03 13.66 1.60
C LEU A 20 17.10 13.11 3.03
N GLN A 21 17.00 14.02 4.00
CA GLN A 21 16.92 13.66 5.41
C GLN A 21 15.58 12.99 5.72
N GLU A 22 15.58 12.04 6.66
CA GLU A 22 14.36 11.30 7.04
C GLU A 22 13.23 12.22 7.50
N ASN A 23 13.55 13.29 8.24
CA ASN A 23 12.56 14.28 8.66
C ASN A 23 11.88 14.99 7.47
N THR A 24 12.66 15.37 6.45
CA THR A 24 12.11 15.96 5.22
C THR A 24 11.18 14.98 4.51
N LEU A 25 11.55 13.69 4.44
CA LEU A 25 10.69 12.66 3.85
C LEU A 25 9.38 12.51 4.65
N ILE A 26 9.46 12.51 5.98
CA ILE A 26 8.27 12.43 6.85
C ILE A 26 7.36 13.64 6.61
N GLU A 27 7.92 14.86 6.56
CA GLU A 27 7.17 16.09 6.31
C GLU A 27 6.47 16.06 4.95
N LEU A 28 7.14 15.59 3.90
CA LEU A 28 6.53 15.40 2.56
C LEU A 28 5.36 14.42 2.59
N VAL A 29 5.47 13.33 3.36
CA VAL A 29 4.38 12.36 3.50
C VAL A 29 3.23 12.93 4.33
N GLN A 30 3.51 13.71 5.37
CA GLN A 30 2.48 14.32 6.21
C GLN A 30 1.70 15.42 5.49
N ASP A 31 2.36 16.16 4.60
CA ASP A 31 1.77 17.21 3.77
C ASP A 31 1.38 16.71 2.37
N TYR A 32 0.91 15.47 2.28
CA TYR A 32 0.59 14.83 1.01
C TYR A 32 -0.53 15.53 0.21
N GLN A 33 -1.37 16.33 0.88
CA GLN A 33 -2.42 17.10 0.22
C GLN A 33 -1.87 18.20 -0.68
N SER A 34 -0.69 18.74 -0.36
CA SER A 34 -0.05 19.79 -1.14
C SER A 34 0.56 19.26 -2.44
N GLU A 35 1.16 18.06 -2.40
CA GLU A 35 1.68 17.38 -3.60
C GLU A 35 1.76 15.84 -3.37
N PRO A 36 0.71 15.09 -3.76
CA PRO A 36 0.64 13.64 -3.53
C PRO A 36 1.76 12.84 -4.19
N SER A 37 2.31 13.32 -5.30
CA SER A 37 3.40 12.64 -6.01
C SER A 37 4.70 12.66 -5.21
N CYS A 38 4.99 13.79 -4.55
CA CYS A 38 6.14 13.91 -3.66
C CYS A 38 5.97 13.02 -2.41
N ALA A 39 4.77 13.02 -1.82
CA ALA A 39 4.46 12.14 -0.70
C ALA A 39 4.62 10.67 -1.06
N ASN A 40 4.19 10.28 -2.26
CA ASN A 40 4.36 8.92 -2.77
C ASN A 40 5.83 8.50 -2.83
N SER A 41 6.68 9.30 -3.48
CA SER A 41 8.11 9.03 -3.55
C SER A 41 8.79 9.02 -2.18
N ALA A 42 8.41 9.94 -1.30
CA ALA A 42 8.94 10.01 0.06
C ALA A 42 8.55 8.80 0.91
N LEU A 43 7.30 8.32 0.79
CA LEU A 43 6.83 7.14 1.51
C LEU A 43 7.56 5.87 1.05
N VAL A 44 7.73 5.70 -0.25
CA VAL A 44 8.50 4.59 -0.83
C VAL A 44 9.94 4.62 -0.33
N GLU A 45 10.59 5.78 -0.32
CA GLU A 45 11.95 5.92 0.17
C GLU A 45 12.05 5.58 1.67
N LEU A 46 11.11 6.05 2.50
CA LEU A 46 11.04 5.68 3.92
C LEU A 46 10.86 4.16 4.09
N ALA A 47 10.04 3.52 3.25
CA ALA A 47 9.84 2.08 3.26
C ALA A 47 11.13 1.31 2.90
N ILE A 48 11.84 1.74 1.86
CA ILE A 48 13.14 1.18 1.43
C ILE A 48 14.17 1.28 2.56
N ARG A 49 14.22 2.42 3.26
CA ARG A 49 15.10 2.62 4.44
C ARG A 49 14.65 1.87 5.68
N ASN A 50 13.54 1.13 5.61
CA ASN A 50 12.89 0.48 6.72
C ASN A 50 12.60 1.43 7.91
N HIS A 51 12.29 2.69 7.62
CA HIS A 51 12.08 3.69 8.66
C HIS A 51 10.88 3.35 9.55
N PRO A 52 10.95 3.47 10.89
CA PRO A 52 9.88 3.02 11.80
C PRO A 52 8.51 3.69 11.56
N LYS A 53 8.50 4.95 11.12
CA LYS A 53 7.25 5.69 10.86
C LYS A 53 6.48 5.23 9.63
N THR A 54 7.05 4.42 8.73
CA THR A 54 6.35 3.98 7.51
C THR A 54 5.01 3.32 7.83
N THR A 55 4.94 2.49 8.88
CA THR A 55 3.68 1.84 9.30
C THR A 55 2.62 2.87 9.68
N GLU A 56 2.94 3.81 10.56
CA GLU A 56 2.01 4.84 11.05
C GLU A 56 1.53 5.75 9.92
N LEU A 57 2.46 6.19 9.05
CA LEU A 57 2.14 7.04 7.91
C LEU A 57 1.26 6.33 6.88
N SER A 58 1.57 5.07 6.56
CA SER A 58 0.75 4.26 5.66
C SER A 58 -0.68 4.08 6.19
N GLU A 59 -0.84 3.77 7.47
CA GLU A 59 -2.16 3.62 8.06
C GLU A 59 -2.97 4.92 8.04
N HIS A 60 -2.32 6.05 8.33
CA HIS A 60 -2.95 7.37 8.27
C HIS A 60 -3.46 7.69 6.87
N ILE A 61 -2.65 7.44 5.83
CA ILE A 61 -3.04 7.63 4.43
C ILE A 61 -4.22 6.71 4.04
N LEU A 62 -4.22 5.46 4.50
CA LEU A 62 -5.28 4.51 4.17
C LEU A 62 -6.63 4.88 4.82
N ASP A 63 -6.60 5.52 5.99
CA ASP A 63 -7.81 6.01 6.67
C ASP A 63 -8.36 7.31 6.08
N ASP A 64 -7.54 8.09 5.36
CA ASP A 64 -7.98 9.38 4.85
C ASP A 64 -8.75 9.23 3.53
N GLU A 65 -10.03 9.58 3.53
CA GLU A 65 -10.89 9.54 2.33
C GLU A 65 -10.41 10.46 1.19
N GLN A 66 -9.66 11.52 1.51
CA GLN A 66 -9.18 12.50 0.54
C GLN A 66 -7.83 12.12 -0.08
N ALA A 67 -7.11 11.15 0.48
CA ALA A 67 -5.87 10.68 -0.10
C ALA A 67 -6.14 10.06 -1.48
N ASP A 68 -5.36 10.50 -2.48
CA ASP A 68 -5.47 9.99 -3.84
C ASP A 68 -5.19 8.47 -3.90
N LYS A 69 -5.86 7.79 -4.83
CA LYS A 69 -5.79 6.33 -4.98
C LYS A 69 -4.37 5.80 -5.20
N TRP A 70 -3.49 6.55 -5.87
CA TRP A 70 -2.12 6.12 -6.13
C TRP A 70 -1.29 6.17 -4.85
N LEU A 71 -1.47 7.20 -4.04
CA LEU A 71 -0.81 7.31 -2.74
C LEU A 71 -1.31 6.23 -1.78
N LYS A 72 -2.63 5.93 -1.77
CA LYS A 72 -3.19 4.82 -1.00
C LYS A 72 -2.60 3.47 -1.41
N ALA A 73 -2.45 3.22 -2.71
CA ALA A 73 -1.82 1.99 -3.20
C ALA A 73 -0.40 1.82 -2.67
N SER A 74 0.43 2.87 -2.76
CA SER A 74 1.80 2.81 -2.23
C SER A 74 1.85 2.71 -0.72
N ALA A 75 0.91 3.33 0.01
CA ALA A 75 0.77 3.16 1.45
C ALA A 75 0.45 1.71 1.81
N LEU A 76 -0.49 1.08 1.08
CA LEU A 76 -0.84 -0.32 1.27
C LEU A 76 0.34 -1.25 0.93
N GLY A 77 0.98 -1.08 -0.22
CA GLY A 77 2.15 -1.89 -0.61
C GLY A 77 3.31 -1.78 0.39
N SER A 78 3.55 -0.56 0.92
CA SER A 78 4.54 -0.33 1.96
C SER A 78 4.17 -1.05 3.28
N LEU A 79 2.89 -1.02 3.66
CA LEU A 79 2.40 -1.67 4.88
C LEU A 79 2.42 -3.21 4.74
N LEU A 80 2.02 -3.74 3.59
CA LEU A 80 2.06 -5.17 3.27
C LEU A 80 3.47 -5.73 3.36
N THR A 81 4.46 -4.98 2.87
CA THR A 81 5.87 -5.36 2.92
C THR A 81 6.44 -5.29 4.34
N LYS A 82 6.08 -4.26 5.12
CA LYS A 82 6.68 -4.00 6.42
C LYS A 82 6.03 -4.78 7.56
N ASP A 83 4.71 -4.94 7.51
CA ASP A 83 3.90 -5.61 8.52
C ASP A 83 2.64 -6.21 7.87
N PHE A 84 2.83 -7.32 7.16
CA PHE A 84 1.78 -8.00 6.41
C PHE A 84 0.52 -8.30 7.24
N LYS A 85 0.69 -8.73 8.49
CA LYS A 85 -0.45 -9.08 9.36
C LYS A 85 -1.32 -7.86 9.63
N ARG A 86 -0.67 -6.75 9.99
CA ARG A 86 -1.35 -5.47 10.25
C ARG A 86 -1.98 -4.90 8.98
N ALA A 87 -1.33 -5.07 7.82
CA ALA A 87 -1.90 -4.69 6.53
C ALA A 87 -3.21 -5.45 6.23
N LEU A 88 -3.25 -6.76 6.49
CA LEU A 88 -4.46 -7.55 6.31
C LEU A 88 -5.58 -7.10 7.25
N ASP A 89 -5.29 -6.85 8.52
CA ASP A 89 -6.25 -6.29 9.48
C ASP A 89 -6.82 -4.96 8.99
N LYS A 90 -5.94 -4.05 8.56
CA LYS A 90 -6.33 -2.74 8.02
C LYS A 90 -7.25 -2.88 6.80
N SER A 91 -6.93 -3.83 5.93
CA SER A 91 -7.67 -4.06 4.68
C SER A 91 -9.11 -4.50 4.90
N LEU A 92 -9.45 -5.10 6.04
CA LEU A 92 -10.83 -5.41 6.38
C LEU A 92 -11.74 -4.18 6.39
N GLY A 93 -11.20 -3.00 6.72
CA GLY A 93 -11.94 -1.75 6.77
C GLY A 93 -12.40 -1.25 5.39
N PHE A 94 -11.69 -1.62 4.32
CA PHE A 94 -11.94 -1.07 2.98
C PHE A 94 -12.13 -2.11 1.87
N ILE A 95 -11.84 -3.39 2.10
CA ILE A 95 -11.79 -4.40 1.02
C ILE A 95 -13.08 -4.56 0.24
N ASP A 96 -14.25 -4.27 0.83
CA ASP A 96 -15.54 -4.39 0.14
C ASP A 96 -15.75 -3.25 -0.89
N HIS A 97 -15.01 -2.15 -0.80
CA HIS A 97 -15.25 -0.92 -1.59
C HIS A 97 -13.99 -0.19 -2.04
N CYS A 98 -12.79 -0.71 -1.77
CA CYS A 98 -11.55 -0.09 -2.25
C CYS A 98 -11.47 -0.12 -3.77
N ASP A 99 -10.66 0.76 -4.35
CA ASP A 99 -10.49 0.79 -5.80
C ASP A 99 -9.70 -0.43 -6.33
N HIS A 100 -9.71 -0.57 -7.65
CA HIS A 100 -9.02 -1.63 -8.39
C HIS A 100 -7.52 -1.72 -8.04
N ARG A 101 -6.82 -0.59 -7.87
CA ARG A 101 -5.38 -0.60 -7.62
C ARG A 101 -5.07 -1.19 -6.25
N LEU A 102 -5.83 -0.81 -5.21
CA LEU A 102 -5.69 -1.38 -3.87
C LEU A 102 -5.95 -2.89 -3.85
N LEU A 103 -6.88 -3.38 -4.69
CA LEU A 103 -7.07 -4.82 -4.85
C LEU A 103 -5.88 -5.52 -5.49
N CYS A 104 -5.27 -4.95 -6.52
CA CYS A 104 -4.08 -5.53 -7.14
C CYS A 104 -2.95 -5.67 -6.11
N GLU A 105 -2.68 -4.63 -5.31
CA GLU A 105 -1.67 -4.67 -4.24
C GLU A 105 -1.93 -5.83 -3.26
N LEU A 106 -3.21 -6.03 -2.87
CA LEU A 106 -3.58 -7.14 -1.98
C LEU A 106 -3.39 -8.50 -2.64
N VAL A 107 -3.86 -8.68 -3.87
CA VAL A 107 -3.73 -9.97 -4.58
C VAL A 107 -2.27 -10.32 -4.78
N GLU A 108 -1.44 -9.38 -5.22
CA GLU A 108 -0.01 -9.57 -5.42
C GLU A 108 0.70 -9.98 -4.11
N ALA A 109 0.49 -9.23 -3.03
CA ALA A 109 1.09 -9.54 -1.74
C ALA A 109 0.60 -10.88 -1.17
N MET A 110 -0.68 -11.20 -1.32
CA MET A 110 -1.22 -12.48 -0.88
C MET A 110 -0.64 -13.66 -1.65
N ASN A 111 -0.50 -13.53 -2.97
CA ASN A 111 0.14 -14.55 -3.80
C ASN A 111 1.60 -14.79 -3.42
N TYR A 112 2.32 -13.74 -3.04
CA TYR A 112 3.66 -13.86 -2.50
C TYR A 112 3.66 -14.62 -1.16
N GLU A 113 2.84 -14.21 -0.19
CA GLU A 113 2.82 -14.81 1.14
C GLU A 113 2.27 -16.24 1.17
N PHE A 114 1.43 -16.63 0.21
CA PHE A 114 1.01 -18.03 0.07
C PHE A 114 2.13 -19.00 -0.30
N GLN A 115 3.27 -18.47 -0.77
CA GLN A 115 4.49 -19.23 -1.02
C GLN A 115 5.48 -19.15 0.15
N GLY A 116 5.21 -18.27 1.13
CA GLY A 116 6.09 -17.94 2.23
C GLY A 116 5.69 -18.53 3.58
N GLU A 117 6.32 -18.01 4.63
CA GLU A 117 6.12 -18.48 6.01
C GLU A 117 4.78 -18.05 6.60
N LEU A 118 4.15 -17.01 6.05
CA LEU A 118 2.86 -16.50 6.52
C LEU A 118 1.66 -17.14 5.83
N LYS A 119 1.87 -18.16 4.99
CA LYS A 119 0.80 -18.86 4.25
C LYS A 119 -0.40 -19.21 5.12
N ASP A 120 -0.17 -19.90 6.25
CA ASP A 120 -1.27 -20.36 7.12
C ASP A 120 -2.00 -19.19 7.78
N TYR A 121 -1.27 -18.11 8.10
CA TYR A 121 -1.90 -16.89 8.62
C TYR A 121 -2.78 -16.25 7.54
N ALA A 122 -2.23 -16.04 6.35
CA ALA A 122 -2.95 -15.45 5.22
C ALA A 122 -4.20 -16.28 4.88
N ALA A 123 -4.08 -17.61 4.75
CA ALA A 123 -5.20 -18.47 4.36
C ALA A 123 -6.39 -18.41 5.33
N ASN A 124 -6.10 -18.25 6.62
CA ASN A 124 -7.11 -18.22 7.68
C ASN A 124 -7.61 -16.80 8.00
N HIS A 125 -7.03 -15.76 7.41
CA HIS A 125 -7.43 -14.38 7.67
C HIS A 125 -8.79 -14.04 7.03
N ALA A 126 -9.59 -13.20 7.71
CA ALA A 126 -10.90 -12.79 7.19
C ALA A 126 -10.81 -12.00 5.87
N THR A 127 -9.71 -11.26 5.67
CA THR A 127 -9.42 -10.52 4.43
C THR A 127 -9.40 -11.43 3.22
N THR A 128 -8.84 -12.62 3.35
CA THR A 128 -8.77 -13.64 2.28
C THR A 128 -10.14 -14.06 1.81
N GLN A 129 -11.06 -14.30 2.75
CA GLN A 129 -12.42 -14.70 2.43
C GLN A 129 -13.20 -13.57 1.74
N LYS A 130 -13.04 -12.33 2.22
CA LYS A 130 -13.63 -11.15 1.59
C LYS A 130 -13.06 -10.88 0.19
N LEU A 131 -11.74 -11.00 0.04
CA LEU A 131 -11.06 -10.85 -1.25
C LEU A 131 -11.60 -11.86 -2.26
N LYS A 132 -11.66 -13.14 -1.86
CA LYS A 132 -12.20 -14.24 -2.67
C LYS A 132 -13.65 -13.97 -3.09
N GLN A 133 -14.51 -13.52 -2.17
CA GLN A 133 -15.90 -13.18 -2.48
C GLN A 133 -16.01 -12.02 -3.47
N ARG A 134 -15.22 -10.96 -3.26
CA ARG A 134 -15.24 -9.77 -4.11
C ARG A 134 -14.76 -10.07 -5.54
N LEU A 135 -13.63 -10.77 -5.68
CA LEU A 135 -13.10 -11.13 -6.99
C LEU A 135 -14.09 -12.02 -7.78
N ARG A 136 -14.79 -12.94 -7.10
CA ARG A 136 -15.83 -13.79 -7.72
C ARG A 136 -17.10 -13.06 -8.14
N ALA A 137 -17.48 -12.01 -7.42
CA ALA A 137 -18.58 -11.16 -7.83
C ALA A 137 -18.31 -10.42 -9.15
N GLY A 138 -17.11 -10.60 -9.73
CA GLY A 138 -16.69 -9.96 -10.96
C GLY A 138 -16.34 -8.50 -10.75
N ALA A 139 -16.04 -8.11 -9.50
CA ALA A 139 -15.72 -6.73 -9.14
C ALA A 139 -14.57 -6.19 -10.01
N ASP A 140 -13.62 -7.05 -10.39
CA ASP A 140 -12.45 -6.62 -11.14
C ASP A 140 -11.90 -7.76 -12.03
N LYS A 141 -12.47 -7.90 -13.23
CA LYS A 141 -12.06 -8.91 -14.23
C LYS A 141 -10.62 -8.77 -14.73
N ASP A 142 -9.98 -7.65 -14.43
CA ASP A 142 -8.64 -7.29 -14.89
C ASP A 142 -7.63 -7.23 -13.73
N VAL A 143 -7.94 -7.81 -12.55
CA VAL A 143 -6.92 -7.92 -11.49
C VAL A 143 -5.88 -8.94 -11.90
N ASP A 144 -4.66 -8.46 -12.08
CA ASP A 144 -3.51 -9.29 -12.41
C ASP A 144 -3.32 -10.39 -11.36
N TYR A 145 -2.94 -11.58 -11.82
CA TYR A 145 -2.64 -12.75 -10.97
C TYR A 145 -3.81 -13.25 -10.11
N CYS A 146 -5.05 -12.87 -10.41
CA CYS A 146 -6.25 -13.36 -9.72
C CYS A 146 -6.41 -14.90 -9.81
N GLU A 147 -6.05 -15.50 -10.95
CA GLU A 147 -6.08 -16.96 -11.12
C GLU A 147 -5.12 -17.67 -10.15
N LEU A 148 -3.89 -17.14 -9.98
CA LEU A 148 -2.90 -17.67 -9.04
C LEU A 148 -3.43 -17.59 -7.59
N PHE A 149 -4.14 -16.52 -7.26
CA PHE A 149 -4.78 -16.39 -5.96
C PHE A 149 -5.79 -17.52 -5.71
N TYR A 150 -6.65 -17.82 -6.70
CA TYR A 150 -7.60 -18.92 -6.59
C TYR A 150 -6.95 -20.31 -6.48
N GLU A 151 -5.81 -20.53 -7.12
CA GLU A 151 -5.04 -21.77 -6.97
C GLU A 151 -4.62 -22.00 -5.51
N TYR A 152 -4.23 -20.93 -4.79
CA TYR A 152 -3.83 -21.03 -3.39
C TYR A 152 -5.00 -21.15 -2.41
N VAL A 153 -6.07 -20.39 -2.60
CA VAL A 153 -7.20 -20.36 -1.64
C VAL A 153 -8.28 -21.40 -1.93
N GLY A 154 -8.14 -22.14 -3.02
CA GLY A 154 -9.12 -23.13 -3.48
C GLY A 154 -10.32 -22.49 -4.18
N ALA A 155 -10.74 -23.14 -5.28
CA ALA A 155 -11.78 -22.64 -6.17
C ALA A 155 -13.24 -22.87 -5.69
N GLU A 156 -13.48 -23.33 -4.46
CA GLU A 156 -14.85 -23.62 -3.94
C GLU A 156 -15.68 -22.39 -3.68
#